data_AF-A0A3Q3IFL1-F1
#
_entry.id   AF-A0A3Q3IFL1-F1
#
_cell.length_a   1.000
_cell.length_b   1.000
_cell.length_c   1.000
_cell.angle_alpha   90.00
_cell.angle_beta   90.00
_cell.angle_gamma   90.00
#
_symmetry.space_group_name_H-M   'P 1'
#
loop_
_entity.id
_entity.type
_entity.pdbx_description
1 polymer ?
#
loop_
_entity_poly.entity_id
_entity_poly.type
_entity_poly.pdbx_seq_one_letter_code
_entity_poly.pdbx_strand_id
1 'polypeptide(L)'
;MMSRCDPTQTETKEPVVESNFHLQDPPKILFDRNRTGLEFAANPGVAVRISGSCESILTELEADGSGEETLLLPCLTGSSSSPRGVREKRSRRNRHSSSSDKDALASPGANSGDFNHFPDDPEFADIIQKVEQAIENGVFPERISQGSSGSYFVKDPKGKIVGVFKPKSEEPYGHLNPKWTKYFHKLCCPCCFGRGCLVPNQGYLSEAAASLVDTKLGLGVVPRTKVVYLASETFHYSPIDRAKSKGKKYALEKVPKVARHFHRVGLPPKVGSFQLFVEGYHEAVHWLRRFETEPLPENIRKQLQSQFERLVVLDYVIRNTDRGNDNWLIKYEKPGDGAEGDGQKDAEWPEGCPDCCIKIAAIDNGLAFPFKHPDEWRAYPFHWAWLPQAKVAFSQETRELVLSRLSDMNFVQDLCEDLYEMFKTDKGFDKPMFERQMSVMRGQVLNLTQALKDGKSPLQLVQMPRVVVERSRSGGQGRVVTLGNAFTQTFHCKRPIFSSW
;
A
#
# COMPACT_ATOMS: atom_id res chain seq x y z
N MET A 1 -23.78 -62.23 -21.42
CA MET A 1 -23.36 -63.52 -22.00
C MET A 1 -22.00 -63.29 -22.63
N MET A 2 -20.92 -63.68 -21.94
CA MET A 2 -19.98 -64.78 -22.31
C MET A 2 -19.27 -64.50 -23.65
N SER A 3 -17.93 -64.51 -23.78
CA SER A 3 -16.96 -65.36 -23.09
C SER A 3 -15.53 -64.78 -23.20
N ARG A 4 -14.72 -65.07 -22.17
CA ARG A 4 -13.25 -65.09 -22.19
C ARG A 4 -12.75 -66.21 -23.12
N CYS A 5 -11.48 -66.13 -23.55
CA CYS A 5 -10.48 -67.19 -23.33
C CYS A 5 -9.08 -66.76 -23.77
N ASP A 6 -8.13 -66.96 -22.86
CA ASP A 6 -6.68 -67.01 -23.04
C ASP A 6 -6.28 -68.50 -23.07
N PRO A 7 -5.10 -68.89 -23.57
CA PRO A 7 -4.22 -69.72 -22.72
C PRO A 7 -2.70 -69.51 -22.91
N THR A 8 -1.99 -69.38 -21.76
CA THR A 8 -0.80 -70.13 -21.26
C THR A 8 0.22 -70.70 -22.27
N GLN A 9 1.53 -70.85 -22.05
CA GLN A 9 2.54 -70.66 -20.98
C GLN A 9 3.88 -71.10 -21.64
N THR A 10 5.04 -70.56 -21.26
CA THR A 10 6.30 -71.35 -21.17
C THR A 10 7.37 -70.60 -20.38
N GLU A 11 8.03 -71.36 -19.51
CA GLU A 11 8.98 -71.01 -18.46
C GLU A 11 10.40 -70.72 -19.00
N THR A 12 11.23 -69.93 -18.29
CA THR A 12 12.42 -70.43 -17.54
C THR A 12 13.30 -69.32 -16.90
N LYS A 13 13.45 -69.45 -15.58
CA LYS A 13 14.66 -69.34 -14.72
C LYS A 13 15.45 -68.03 -14.53
N GLU A 14 15.48 -67.63 -13.26
CA GLU A 14 16.44 -66.74 -12.56
C GLU A 14 17.89 -67.31 -12.51
N PRO A 15 18.88 -66.56 -11.96
CA PRO A 15 19.08 -66.65 -10.51
C PRO A 15 19.31 -65.32 -9.76
N VAL A 16 18.82 -65.32 -8.53
CA VAL A 16 19.17 -64.48 -7.37
C VAL A 16 20.54 -64.91 -6.80
N VAL A 17 21.37 -63.97 -6.32
CA VAL A 17 22.16 -64.11 -5.06
C VAL A 17 22.38 -62.73 -4.41
N GLU A 18 22.00 -62.65 -3.14
CA GLU A 18 22.17 -61.56 -2.16
C GLU A 18 23.47 -61.67 -1.33
N SER A 19 23.83 -60.55 -0.67
CA SER A 19 24.48 -60.42 0.66
C SER A 19 26.03 -60.58 0.72
N ASN A 20 26.83 -59.91 1.57
CA ASN A 20 26.64 -58.93 2.64
C ASN A 20 28.02 -58.46 3.22
N PHE A 21 28.06 -57.26 3.82
CA PHE A 21 28.97 -56.72 4.87
C PHE A 21 30.51 -56.60 4.70
N HIS A 22 31.08 -55.38 4.83
CA HIS A 22 31.62 -54.86 6.11
C HIS A 22 32.07 -53.37 6.08
N LEU A 23 31.90 -52.75 7.26
CA LEU A 23 32.08 -51.39 7.77
C LEU A 23 33.51 -50.77 7.72
N GLN A 24 33.60 -49.43 7.67
CA GLN A 24 34.53 -48.60 8.47
C GLN A 24 34.16 -47.09 8.46
N ASP A 25 33.79 -46.54 9.64
CA ASP A 25 33.78 -45.10 10.00
C ASP A 25 35.17 -44.66 10.50
N PRO A 26 35.52 -43.35 10.52
CA PRO A 26 35.54 -42.58 11.81
C PRO A 26 35.42 -41.02 11.65
N PRO A 27 35.56 -40.19 12.71
CA PRO A 27 35.05 -40.29 14.09
C PRO A 27 34.31 -39.02 14.60
N LYS A 28 33.62 -39.20 15.73
CA LYS A 28 33.02 -38.18 16.62
C LYS A 28 34.08 -37.54 17.53
N ILE A 29 33.86 -36.28 17.92
CA ILE A 29 34.47 -35.65 19.12
C ILE A 29 33.35 -35.18 20.04
N LEU A 30 33.45 -35.55 21.32
CA LEU A 30 32.53 -35.24 22.42
C LEU A 30 33.38 -34.96 23.67
N PHE A 31 33.11 -33.85 24.36
CA PHE A 31 33.38 -33.59 25.78
C PHE A 31 32.37 -32.51 26.20
N ASP A 32 31.28 -32.81 26.90
CA ASP A 32 31.08 -33.14 28.33
C ASP A 32 30.89 -31.90 29.25
N ARG A 33 30.12 -32.13 30.31
CA ARG A 33 29.08 -31.29 30.91
C ARG A 33 29.48 -30.82 32.33
N ASN A 34 29.13 -29.59 32.75
CA ASN A 34 28.42 -29.29 34.03
C ASN A 34 28.37 -27.80 34.48
N ARG A 35 27.18 -27.44 35.00
CA ARG A 35 26.79 -26.37 35.98
C ARG A 35 27.01 -24.89 35.54
N THR A 36 26.13 -23.91 35.79
CA THR A 36 25.06 -23.69 36.80
C THR A 36 24.14 -22.57 36.26
N GLY A 37 22.86 -22.53 36.70
CA GLY A 37 21.81 -21.73 36.07
C GLY A 37 21.75 -20.23 36.37
N LEU A 38 20.91 -19.54 35.60
CA LEU A 38 20.10 -18.39 36.02
C LEU A 38 18.89 -18.30 35.08
N GLU A 39 17.69 -18.33 35.65
CA GLU A 39 16.41 -18.23 34.95
C GLU A 39 16.18 -16.82 34.38
N PHE A 40 15.77 -16.72 33.12
CA PHE A 40 15.02 -15.58 32.59
C PHE A 40 13.83 -16.10 31.78
N ALA A 41 12.63 -15.74 32.23
CA ALA A 41 11.37 -16.05 31.57
C ALA A 41 11.29 -15.38 30.18
N ALA A 42 11.02 -16.18 29.15
CA ALA A 42 10.80 -15.72 27.78
C ALA A 42 9.31 -15.81 27.42
N ASN A 43 8.73 -14.70 26.97
CA ASN A 43 7.41 -14.64 26.33
C ASN A 43 7.49 -15.23 24.92
N PRO A 44 6.56 -16.10 24.48
CA PRO A 44 6.54 -16.60 23.11
C PRO A 44 5.76 -15.65 22.19
N GLY A 45 6.34 -15.28 21.04
CA GLY A 45 5.62 -14.54 20.00
C GLY A 45 6.44 -13.52 19.20
N VAL A 46 7.65 -13.89 18.74
CA VAL A 46 8.39 -13.10 17.73
C VAL A 46 9.09 -14.06 16.78
N ALA A 47 8.72 -14.03 15.50
CA ALA A 47 9.47 -14.71 14.45
C ALA A 47 10.73 -13.89 14.13
N VAL A 48 11.87 -14.32 14.67
CA VAL A 48 13.22 -13.83 14.31
C VAL A 48 13.79 -14.73 13.22
N ARG A 49 14.33 -14.11 12.16
CA ARG A 49 14.99 -14.79 11.04
C ARG A 49 16.40 -15.23 11.45
N ILE A 50 16.75 -16.51 11.26
CA ILE A 50 18.14 -17.01 11.27
C ILE A 50 18.46 -17.57 9.87
N SER A 51 19.56 -17.08 9.30
CA SER A 51 20.50 -17.69 8.32
C SER A 51 21.16 -16.55 7.54
N GLY A 52 22.48 -16.47 7.31
CA GLY A 52 23.53 -17.49 7.31
C GLY A 52 24.10 -17.63 5.89
N SER A 53 25.34 -17.16 5.68
CA SER A 53 26.17 -17.27 4.45
C SER A 53 25.84 -16.27 3.30
N CYS A 54 26.77 -15.64 2.58
CA CYS A 54 28.24 -15.61 2.57
C CYS A 54 28.69 -14.23 2.06
N GLU A 55 29.80 -13.73 2.59
CA GLU A 55 30.48 -12.50 2.18
C GLU A 55 31.06 -12.61 0.76
N SER A 56 31.03 -11.51 0.01
CA SER A 56 32.05 -11.19 -0.98
C SER A 56 32.68 -9.85 -0.62
N ILE A 57 33.89 -9.95 -0.09
CA ILE A 57 34.81 -8.88 0.29
C ILE A 57 35.21 -8.08 -0.96
N LEU A 58 35.04 -6.76 -0.92
CA LEU A 58 35.89 -5.82 -1.64
C LEU A 58 36.22 -4.64 -0.73
N THR A 59 37.49 -4.59 -0.38
CA THR A 59 38.21 -3.66 0.48
C THR A 59 38.43 -2.33 -0.24
N GLU A 60 38.05 -1.18 0.36
CA GLU A 60 38.71 0.11 0.07
C GLU A 60 38.82 0.96 1.36
N LEU A 61 39.99 0.81 1.96
CA LEU A 61 40.89 1.81 2.56
C LEU A 61 40.32 3.06 3.25
N GLU A 62 40.68 3.14 4.53
CA GLU A 62 40.67 4.30 5.42
C GLU A 62 41.61 5.41 4.91
N ALA A 63 41.17 6.66 5.05
CA ALA A 63 42.06 7.81 5.10
C ALA A 63 41.57 8.78 6.17
N ASP A 64 42.30 8.81 7.28
CA ASP A 64 42.25 9.84 8.31
C ASP A 64 42.63 11.21 7.73
N GLY A 65 41.98 12.26 8.24
CA GLY A 65 42.28 13.65 7.90
C GLY A 65 41.63 14.62 8.86
N SER A 66 42.27 14.81 10.03
CA SER A 66 42.01 15.88 10.98
C SER A 66 42.35 17.25 10.41
N GLY A 67 41.56 18.27 10.73
CA GLY A 67 41.91 19.67 10.48
C GLY A 67 40.83 20.64 10.95
N GLU A 68 40.95 21.10 12.20
CA GLU A 68 40.34 22.35 12.64
C GLU A 68 40.97 23.52 11.87
N GLU A 69 40.18 24.54 11.50
CA GLU A 69 40.63 25.92 11.66
C GLU A 69 39.49 26.94 11.57
N THR A 70 39.72 28.03 12.29
CA THR A 70 38.77 28.95 12.89
C THR A 70 38.95 30.33 12.25
N LEU A 71 37.83 30.99 11.91
CA LEU A 71 37.61 32.44 11.74
C LEU A 71 38.51 33.23 10.76
N LEU A 72 37.89 34.12 9.97
CA LEU A 72 38.06 35.58 10.07
C LEU A 72 37.27 36.32 8.96
N LEU A 73 36.49 37.32 9.40
CA LEU A 73 35.92 38.39 8.59
C LEU A 73 37.00 39.38 8.14
N PRO A 74 36.72 40.19 7.10
CA PRO A 74 37.09 41.60 7.18
C PRO A 74 35.91 42.54 6.87
N CYS A 75 35.69 43.47 7.80
CA CYS A 75 35.07 44.77 7.54
C CYS A 75 36.15 45.74 7.02
N LEU A 76 35.83 46.55 6.01
CA LEU A 76 36.47 47.86 5.83
C LEU A 76 35.45 48.93 5.41
N THR A 77 35.65 50.07 6.05
CA THR A 77 34.92 51.35 6.07
C THR A 77 35.32 52.27 4.92
N GLY A 78 34.44 53.22 4.53
CA GLY A 78 34.86 54.38 3.72
C GLY A 78 33.72 55.25 3.18
N SER A 79 33.59 56.44 3.74
CA SER A 79 32.63 57.53 3.50
C SER A 79 32.76 58.28 2.15
N SER A 80 31.66 58.87 1.63
CA SER A 80 31.45 60.34 1.51
C SER A 80 30.55 60.80 0.33
N SER A 81 29.66 61.77 0.65
CA SER A 81 29.13 62.91 -0.14
C SER A 81 28.30 62.73 -1.43
N SER A 82 27.15 63.42 -1.44
CA SER A 82 26.24 63.71 -2.57
C SER A 82 26.67 64.99 -3.31
N PRO A 83 26.25 65.25 -4.58
CA PRO A 83 25.02 66.04 -4.78
C PRO A 83 24.17 65.76 -6.05
N ARG A 84 22.88 66.15 -5.94
CA ARG A 84 21.78 66.46 -6.90
C ARG A 84 21.94 66.22 -8.42
N GLY A 85 20.89 65.61 -9.01
CA GLY A 85 20.58 65.63 -10.46
C GLY A 85 19.15 65.11 -10.77
N VAL A 86 18.52 65.63 -11.81
CA VAL A 86 17.06 65.67 -12.06
C VAL A 86 16.49 64.41 -12.75
N ARG A 87 15.34 63.95 -12.23
CA ARG A 87 14.16 63.33 -12.87
C ARG A 87 14.28 62.79 -14.31
N GLU A 88 14.08 61.47 -14.50
CA GLU A 88 13.20 60.95 -15.56
C GLU A 88 12.78 59.47 -15.39
N LYS A 89 11.59 59.17 -15.90
CA LYS A 89 10.86 57.88 -15.84
C LYS A 89 11.53 56.78 -16.67
N ARG A 90 11.63 55.55 -16.13
CA ARG A 90 11.10 54.30 -16.77
C ARG A 90 11.51 53.01 -16.04
N SER A 91 10.57 52.07 -16.07
CA SER A 91 10.73 50.60 -16.03
C SER A 91 11.26 49.95 -14.73
N ARG A 92 10.32 49.43 -13.93
CA ARG A 92 10.59 48.43 -12.88
C ARG A 92 10.96 47.10 -13.54
N ARG A 93 12.23 46.72 -13.47
CA ARG A 93 12.69 45.32 -13.60
C ARG A 93 12.49 44.62 -12.25
N ASN A 94 11.73 43.53 -12.27
CA ASN A 94 11.60 42.58 -11.16
C ASN A 94 12.97 41.99 -10.81
N ARG A 95 13.40 42.16 -9.55
CA ARG A 95 14.40 41.28 -8.94
C ARG A 95 13.69 40.02 -8.45
N HIS A 96 14.21 38.88 -8.87
CA HIS A 96 13.83 37.57 -8.36
C HIS A 96 14.27 37.44 -6.89
N SER A 97 13.31 37.27 -5.99
CA SER A 97 13.54 36.84 -4.61
C SER A 97 12.98 35.43 -4.44
N SER A 98 13.82 34.58 -3.84
CA SER A 98 13.64 33.16 -3.51
C SER A 98 12.24 32.79 -3.00
N SER A 99 11.63 31.74 -3.57
CA SER A 99 10.24 31.33 -3.34
C SER A 99 10.09 30.27 -2.23
N SER A 100 10.67 30.50 -1.06
CA SER A 100 10.67 29.53 0.05
C SER A 100 9.76 29.88 1.24
N ASP A 101 9.01 31.00 1.18
CA ASP A 101 8.26 31.52 2.34
C ASP A 101 6.72 31.43 2.23
N LYS A 102 6.17 30.64 1.31
CA LYS A 102 4.70 30.55 1.13
C LYS A 102 3.99 29.34 1.73
N ASP A 103 4.72 28.41 2.34
CA ASP A 103 4.11 27.19 2.90
C ASP A 103 3.57 27.34 4.34
N ALA A 104 3.67 28.52 4.96
CA ALA A 104 3.41 28.67 6.41
C ALA A 104 2.34 29.71 6.80
N LEU A 105 1.57 30.29 5.87
CA LEU A 105 0.54 31.27 6.21
C LEU A 105 -0.81 30.94 5.58
N ALA A 106 -1.57 30.12 6.29
CA ALA A 106 -3.02 30.16 6.23
C ALA A 106 -3.57 30.09 7.67
N SER A 107 -4.13 31.20 8.12
CA SER A 107 -5.27 31.20 9.04
C SER A 107 -6.40 31.93 8.30
N PRO A 108 -7.63 31.41 8.39
CA PRO A 108 -8.54 31.97 9.37
C PRO A 108 -9.22 30.90 10.23
N GLY A 109 -9.33 31.21 11.53
CA GLY A 109 -10.45 30.83 12.41
C GLY A 109 -10.67 29.35 12.76
N ALA A 110 -10.49 29.03 14.05
CA ALA A 110 -11.19 27.98 14.80
C ALA A 110 -11.27 26.55 14.20
N ASN A 111 -10.35 25.66 14.61
CA ASN A 111 -10.65 24.38 15.26
C ASN A 111 -9.41 23.50 15.26
N SER A 112 -8.74 23.40 16.41
CA SER A 112 -7.76 22.34 16.66
C SER A 112 -8.43 20.95 16.79
N GLY A 113 -9.76 20.86 16.65
CA GLY A 113 -10.56 19.65 16.86
C GLY A 113 -11.23 19.04 15.62
N ASP A 114 -11.04 19.58 14.41
CA ASP A 114 -11.80 19.13 13.21
C ASP A 114 -11.03 18.21 12.24
N PHE A 115 -9.76 17.89 12.50
CA PHE A 115 -8.96 17.15 11.52
C PHE A 115 -9.41 15.69 11.33
N ASN A 116 -9.92 15.05 12.38
CA ASN A 116 -10.23 13.62 12.41
C ASN A 116 -11.71 13.39 12.78
N HIS A 117 -12.63 14.10 12.12
CA HIS A 117 -14.06 13.96 12.33
C HIS A 117 -14.67 12.96 11.34
N PHE A 118 -15.23 11.85 11.85
CA PHE A 118 -15.82 10.78 11.04
C PHE A 118 -17.25 10.46 11.52
N PRO A 119 -18.25 11.31 11.23
CA PRO A 119 -19.62 11.12 11.73
C PRO A 119 -20.28 9.85 11.16
N ASP A 120 -19.91 9.48 9.94
CA ASP A 120 -20.47 8.30 9.25
C ASP A 120 -19.81 6.97 9.69
N ASP A 121 -18.79 7.00 10.57
CA ASP A 121 -18.05 5.82 11.03
C ASP A 121 -17.53 6.00 12.45
N PRO A 122 -18.42 5.89 13.46
CA PRO A 122 -18.07 6.11 14.86
C PRO A 122 -17.06 5.10 15.38
N GLU A 123 -17.02 3.88 14.85
CA GLU A 123 -16.02 2.87 15.23
C GLU A 123 -14.61 3.29 14.80
N PHE A 124 -14.46 3.78 13.57
CA PHE A 124 -13.18 4.30 13.11
C PHE A 124 -12.78 5.55 13.92
N ALA A 125 -13.74 6.43 14.23
CA ALA A 125 -13.50 7.61 15.07
C ALA A 125 -12.96 7.23 16.47
N ASP A 126 -13.55 6.23 17.13
CA ASP A 126 -13.09 5.73 18.44
C ASP A 126 -11.66 5.16 18.37
N ILE A 127 -11.32 4.45 17.30
CA ILE A 127 -9.96 3.95 17.08
C ILE A 127 -8.97 5.11 16.95
N ILE A 128 -9.29 6.13 16.13
CA ILE A 128 -8.41 7.30 15.97
C ILE A 128 -8.29 8.08 17.27
N GLN A 129 -9.36 8.23 18.04
CA GLN A 129 -9.32 8.88 19.35
C GLN A 129 -8.40 8.13 20.32
N LYS A 130 -8.46 6.78 20.36
CA LYS A 130 -7.55 5.95 21.16
C LYS A 130 -6.11 6.10 20.71
N VAL A 131 -5.86 6.21 19.41
CA VAL A 131 -4.52 6.48 18.86
C VAL A 131 -3.99 7.84 19.31
N GLU A 132 -4.79 8.89 19.24
CA GLU A 132 -4.40 10.23 19.70
C GLU A 132 -4.06 10.21 21.19
N GLN A 133 -4.90 9.57 22.01
CA GLN A 133 -4.63 9.37 23.44
C GLN A 133 -3.36 8.56 23.69
N ALA A 134 -3.08 7.53 22.89
CA ALA A 134 -1.86 6.72 23.00
C ALA A 134 -0.62 7.60 22.79
N ILE A 135 -0.64 8.43 21.74
CA ILE A 135 0.45 9.35 21.42
C ILE A 135 0.64 10.40 22.52
N GLU A 136 -0.44 10.97 23.05
CA GLU A 136 -0.40 11.93 24.16
C GLU A 136 0.20 11.31 25.43
N ASN A 137 -0.07 10.02 25.67
CA ASN A 137 0.47 9.25 26.79
C ASN A 137 1.87 8.67 26.53
N GLY A 138 2.53 9.04 25.42
CA GLY A 138 3.90 8.63 25.10
C GLY A 138 4.03 7.25 24.46
N VAL A 139 2.91 6.61 24.08
CA VAL A 139 2.89 5.38 23.28
C VAL A 139 2.92 5.77 21.80
N PHE A 140 4.13 5.89 21.25
CA PHE A 140 4.31 6.41 19.90
C PHE A 140 4.19 5.34 18.79
N PRO A 141 3.78 5.73 17.56
CA PRO A 141 3.86 4.86 16.40
C PRO A 141 5.31 4.46 16.10
N GLU A 142 5.50 3.20 15.72
CA GLU A 142 6.80 2.62 15.41
C GLU A 142 7.00 2.50 13.91
N ARG A 143 8.16 2.91 13.41
CA ARG A 143 8.47 2.84 11.99
C ARG A 143 8.61 1.39 11.54
N ILE A 144 7.95 1.03 10.46
CA ILE A 144 8.11 -0.28 9.83
C ILE A 144 9.47 -0.32 9.14
N SER A 145 10.33 -1.26 9.54
CA SER A 145 11.69 -1.41 9.03
C SER A 145 11.74 -1.98 7.61
N GLN A 146 10.76 -2.83 7.29
CA GLN A 146 10.55 -3.42 5.96
C GLN A 146 9.58 -2.55 5.14
N GLY A 147 9.89 -2.30 3.87
CA GLY A 147 9.02 -1.57 2.94
C GLY A 147 9.50 -0.16 2.52
N SER A 148 8.58 0.59 1.90
CA SER A 148 8.85 1.97 1.46
C SER A 148 9.12 2.88 2.65
N SER A 149 10.05 3.82 2.52
CA SER A 149 10.34 4.78 3.58
C SER A 149 9.08 5.59 3.89
N GLY A 150 8.59 5.55 5.13
CA GLY A 150 7.45 6.36 5.59
C GLY A 150 6.18 5.58 5.95
N SER A 151 6.27 4.40 6.55
CA SER A 151 5.13 3.65 7.11
C SER A 151 5.34 3.38 8.60
N TYR A 152 4.27 3.46 9.39
CA TYR A 152 4.32 3.34 10.85
C TYR A 152 3.23 2.41 11.37
N PHE A 153 3.59 1.46 12.24
CA PHE A 153 2.63 0.75 13.08
C PHE A 153 2.15 1.70 14.17
N VAL A 154 0.85 1.96 14.17
CA VAL A 154 0.20 2.82 15.15
C VAL A 154 -0.42 1.95 16.24
N LYS A 155 -0.29 2.39 17.49
CA LYS A 155 -0.66 1.63 18.68
C LYS A 155 -1.80 2.30 19.44
N ASP A 156 -2.57 1.49 20.16
CA ASP A 156 -3.51 1.96 21.17
C ASP A 156 -2.78 2.29 22.50
N PRO A 157 -3.47 2.82 23.53
CA PRO A 157 -2.84 3.12 24.82
C PRO A 157 -2.28 1.90 25.55
N LYS A 158 -2.68 0.67 25.16
CA LYS A 158 -2.17 -0.59 25.70
C LYS A 158 -0.93 -1.09 24.95
N GLY A 159 -0.50 -0.38 23.90
CA GLY A 159 0.63 -0.76 23.05
C GLY A 159 0.29 -1.77 21.97
N LYS A 160 -0.99 -2.15 21.80
CA LYS A 160 -1.43 -3.06 20.74
C LYS A 160 -1.47 -2.31 19.40
N ILE A 161 -0.97 -2.94 18.33
CA ILE A 161 -1.04 -2.36 16.98
C ILE A 161 -2.50 -2.34 16.51
N VAL A 162 -2.99 -1.16 16.12
CA VAL A 162 -4.37 -0.95 15.65
C VAL A 162 -4.44 -0.50 14.20
N GLY A 163 -3.34 0.02 13.65
CA GLY A 163 -3.32 0.48 12.27
C GLY A 163 -1.93 0.70 11.71
N VAL A 164 -1.90 0.94 10.40
CA VAL A 164 -0.72 1.38 9.66
C VAL A 164 -0.96 2.79 9.15
N PHE A 165 -0.08 3.71 9.50
CA PHE A 165 -0.13 5.10 9.05
C PHE A 165 0.97 5.40 8.04
N LYS A 166 0.61 5.97 6.89
CA LYS A 166 1.52 6.37 5.82
C LYS A 166 1.39 7.87 5.54
N PRO A 167 2.23 8.74 6.13
CA PRO A 167 2.16 10.18 5.92
C PRO A 167 2.57 10.60 4.51
N LYS A 168 1.73 11.43 3.86
CA LYS A 168 1.97 11.99 2.52
C LYS A 168 3.39 12.55 2.36
N SER A 169 3.85 13.32 3.36
CA SER A 169 5.14 14.01 3.31
C SER A 169 6.36 13.08 3.19
N GLU A 170 6.23 11.80 3.57
CA GLU A 170 7.33 10.83 3.63
C GLU A 170 7.31 9.81 2.49
N GLU A 171 6.30 9.85 1.61
CA GLU A 171 6.17 8.98 0.44
C GLU A 171 7.43 9.01 -0.46
N PRO A 172 7.63 8.02 -1.37
CA PRO A 172 8.70 7.99 -2.38
C PRO A 172 8.99 9.33 -3.10
N TYR A 173 7.97 10.17 -3.29
CA TYR A 173 8.09 11.50 -3.91
C TYR A 173 7.77 12.66 -2.96
N GLY A 174 7.59 12.37 -1.67
CA GLY A 174 7.40 13.36 -0.62
C GLY A 174 8.68 14.18 -0.38
N HIS A 175 8.51 15.46 -0.06
CA HIS A 175 9.60 16.40 0.19
C HIS A 175 10.43 16.08 1.45
N LEU A 176 9.92 15.19 2.32
CA LEU A 176 10.58 14.72 3.54
C LEU A 176 10.88 13.21 3.49
N ASN A 177 11.06 12.63 2.31
CA ASN A 177 11.44 11.23 2.22
C ASN A 177 12.84 11.00 2.85
N PRO A 178 12.98 10.14 3.87
CA PRO A 178 14.26 9.90 4.52
C PRO A 178 15.27 9.10 3.66
N LYS A 179 14.85 8.51 2.54
CA LYS A 179 15.74 7.89 1.54
C LYS A 179 16.04 8.92 0.44
N TRP A 180 17.04 9.78 0.68
CA TRP A 180 17.52 10.87 -0.21
C TRP A 180 17.94 10.41 -1.63
N THR A 181 18.23 9.11 -1.78
CA THR A 181 18.65 8.46 -3.04
C THR A 181 17.62 8.57 -4.18
N LYS A 182 16.32 8.66 -3.90
CA LYS A 182 15.30 8.82 -4.97
C LYS A 182 15.21 10.25 -5.54
N TYR A 183 15.61 11.26 -4.78
CA TYR A 183 15.71 12.64 -5.28
C TYR A 183 16.90 12.80 -6.24
N PHE A 184 18.03 12.17 -5.94
CA PHE A 184 19.20 12.12 -6.81
C PHE A 184 18.90 11.39 -8.14
N HIS A 185 18.16 10.28 -8.10
CA HIS A 185 17.73 9.55 -9.31
C HIS A 185 16.73 10.34 -10.18
N LYS A 186 15.91 11.21 -9.58
CA LYS A 186 14.99 12.11 -10.29
C LYS A 186 15.72 13.15 -11.15
N LEU A 187 16.95 13.52 -10.76
CA LEU A 187 17.76 14.53 -11.44
C LEU A 187 18.61 13.93 -12.58
N CYS A 188 19.05 12.67 -12.48
CA CYS A 188 19.92 12.03 -13.47
C CYS A 188 19.19 11.28 -14.61
N CYS A 189 17.96 10.75 -14.43
CA CYS A 189 17.22 10.01 -15.49
C CYS A 189 15.69 10.18 -15.40
N PRO A 190 15.09 11.24 -15.98
CA PRO A 190 13.64 11.51 -15.89
C PRO A 190 12.74 10.50 -16.62
N CYS A 191 13.29 9.65 -17.50
CA CYS A 191 12.54 8.62 -18.23
C CYS A 191 12.53 7.23 -17.55
N CYS A 192 13.40 6.97 -16.57
CA CYS A 192 13.56 5.63 -15.97
C CYS A 192 12.93 5.51 -14.58
N PHE A 193 12.71 6.62 -13.87
CA PHE A 193 12.37 6.58 -12.45
C PHE A 193 10.95 7.09 -12.15
N GLY A 194 10.13 6.15 -11.68
CA GLY A 194 8.75 6.36 -11.24
C GLY A 194 7.68 5.87 -12.20
N ARG A 195 6.46 5.72 -11.67
CA ARG A 195 5.33 5.27 -12.48
C ARG A 195 4.73 6.45 -13.22
N GLY A 196 5.21 6.70 -14.44
CA GLY A 196 4.78 7.83 -15.28
C GLY A 196 3.29 7.84 -15.69
N CYS A 197 2.51 6.86 -15.25
CA CYS A 197 1.04 6.82 -15.37
C CYS A 197 0.31 7.22 -14.09
N LEU A 198 1.01 7.46 -12.98
CA LEU A 198 0.45 7.85 -11.68
C LEU A 198 0.69 9.34 -11.39
N VAL A 199 -0.25 9.94 -10.66
CA VAL A 199 -0.08 11.30 -10.12
C VAL A 199 0.91 11.24 -8.94
N PRO A 200 1.97 12.08 -8.92
CA PRO A 200 2.94 12.06 -7.83
C PRO A 200 2.32 12.47 -6.48
N ASN A 201 2.80 11.87 -5.39
CA ASN A 201 2.54 12.31 -4.00
C ASN A 201 1.04 12.28 -3.60
N GLN A 202 0.29 11.34 -4.16
CA GLN A 202 -1.11 11.06 -3.84
C GLN A 202 -1.31 9.60 -3.40
N GLY A 203 -0.26 8.92 -2.94
CA GLY A 203 -0.35 7.51 -2.55
C GLY A 203 -1.34 7.28 -1.41
N TYR A 204 -1.34 8.16 -0.41
CA TYR A 204 -2.28 8.12 0.70
C TYR A 204 -3.76 8.25 0.26
N LEU A 205 -4.05 9.00 -0.82
CA LEU A 205 -5.40 9.06 -1.39
C LEU A 205 -5.74 7.77 -2.12
N SER A 206 -4.79 7.20 -2.86
CA SER A 206 -4.96 5.90 -3.50
C SER A 206 -5.30 4.79 -2.49
N GLU A 207 -4.65 4.80 -1.32
CA GLU A 207 -4.96 3.89 -0.20
C GLU A 207 -6.39 4.06 0.32
N ALA A 208 -6.80 5.30 0.65
CA ALA A 208 -8.15 5.58 1.15
C ALA A 208 -9.23 5.31 0.09
N ALA A 209 -8.95 5.64 -1.17
CA ALA A 209 -9.85 5.44 -2.29
C ALA A 209 -10.07 3.97 -2.61
N ALA A 210 -9.06 3.12 -2.44
CA ALA A 210 -9.23 1.67 -2.55
C ALA A 210 -10.22 1.15 -1.51
N SER A 211 -10.15 1.62 -0.27
CA SER A 211 -11.14 1.28 0.78
C SER A 211 -12.53 1.82 0.46
N LEU A 212 -12.63 2.99 -0.18
CA LEU A 212 -13.92 3.54 -0.63
C LEU A 212 -14.55 2.69 -1.73
N VAL A 213 -13.76 2.32 -2.75
CA VAL A 213 -14.20 1.44 -3.85
C VAL A 213 -14.62 0.08 -3.32
N ASP A 214 -13.84 -0.51 -2.41
CA ASP A 214 -14.16 -1.78 -1.74
C ASP A 214 -15.52 -1.71 -1.02
N THR A 215 -15.74 -0.67 -0.21
CA THR A 215 -16.99 -0.47 0.54
C THR A 215 -18.17 -0.26 -0.41
N LYS A 216 -18.01 0.62 -1.41
CA LYS A 216 -19.07 0.96 -2.36
C LYS A 216 -19.46 -0.22 -3.25
N LEU A 217 -18.52 -1.14 -3.54
CA LEU A 217 -18.79 -2.39 -4.25
C LEU A 217 -19.19 -3.57 -3.33
N GLY A 218 -19.03 -3.44 -2.01
CA GLY A 218 -19.35 -4.49 -1.05
C GLY A 218 -18.40 -5.69 -1.12
N LEU A 219 -17.13 -5.45 -1.44
CA LEU A 219 -16.14 -6.52 -1.61
C LEU A 219 -15.65 -7.07 -0.27
N GLY A 220 -15.32 -6.18 0.67
CA GLY A 220 -14.89 -6.55 2.02
C GLY A 220 -13.52 -7.20 2.07
N VAL A 221 -12.60 -6.80 1.19
CA VAL A 221 -11.21 -7.28 1.15
C VAL A 221 -10.20 -6.22 1.56
N VAL A 222 -10.51 -4.92 1.46
CA VAL A 222 -9.62 -3.84 1.93
C VAL A 222 -9.90 -3.55 3.41
N PRO A 223 -8.91 -3.65 4.31
CA PRO A 223 -9.08 -3.16 5.68
C PRO A 223 -9.42 -1.66 5.64
N ARG A 224 -10.42 -1.24 6.44
CA ARG A 224 -10.92 0.15 6.42
C ARG A 224 -9.75 1.14 6.47
N THR A 225 -9.70 2.03 5.48
CA THR A 225 -8.62 2.99 5.31
C THR A 225 -9.17 4.38 5.05
N LYS A 226 -8.76 5.38 5.83
CA LYS A 226 -9.19 6.79 5.66
C LYS A 226 -8.02 7.76 5.70
N VAL A 227 -8.25 8.97 5.23
CA VAL A 227 -7.32 10.09 5.40
C VAL A 227 -7.41 10.60 6.83
N VAL A 228 -6.28 10.64 7.53
CA VAL A 228 -6.17 11.04 8.94
C VAL A 228 -5.00 12.01 9.10
N TYR A 229 -5.08 12.86 10.12
CA TYR A 229 -4.02 13.77 10.53
C TYR A 229 -3.45 13.33 11.88
N LEU A 230 -2.18 12.94 11.93
CA LEU A 230 -1.50 12.55 13.17
C LEU A 230 -0.23 13.37 13.38
N ALA A 231 0.10 13.68 14.63
CA ALA A 231 1.38 14.29 15.01
C ALA A 231 2.08 13.35 16.01
N SER A 232 3.30 12.91 15.72
CA SER A 232 4.09 12.07 16.62
C SER A 232 5.57 12.42 16.55
N GLU A 233 6.28 12.38 17.68
CA GLU A 233 7.73 12.62 17.70
C GLU A 233 8.53 11.62 16.85
N THR A 234 7.98 10.43 16.61
CA THR A 234 8.60 9.37 15.80
C THR A 234 8.50 9.59 14.30
N PHE A 235 7.63 10.50 13.83
CA PHE A 235 7.55 10.82 12.40
C PHE A 235 8.75 11.67 11.95
N HIS A 236 9.00 11.68 10.64
CA HIS A 236 10.15 12.41 10.09
C HIS A 236 9.83 13.89 9.84
N TYR A 237 10.20 14.77 10.77
CA TYR A 237 10.04 16.23 10.64
C TYR A 237 11.34 16.94 10.28
N SER A 238 11.22 18.11 9.65
CA SER A 238 12.36 18.98 9.39
C SER A 238 13.03 19.43 10.70
N PRO A 239 14.35 19.73 10.70
CA PRO A 239 15.04 20.28 11.87
C PRO A 239 14.37 21.57 12.40
N ILE A 240 13.83 22.38 11.49
CA ILE A 240 13.14 23.63 11.79
C ILE A 240 11.84 23.35 12.56
N ASP A 241 11.03 22.39 12.13
CA ASP A 241 9.78 22.04 12.81
C ASP A 241 10.03 21.47 14.20
N ARG A 242 11.08 20.65 14.35
CA ARG A 242 11.51 20.14 15.66
C ARG A 242 11.96 21.26 16.58
N ALA A 243 12.77 22.21 16.09
CA ALA A 243 13.22 23.35 16.87
C ALA A 243 12.05 24.27 17.28
N LYS A 244 11.13 24.57 16.36
CA LYS A 244 9.92 25.37 16.63
C LYS A 244 9.02 24.70 17.68
N SER A 245 8.81 23.38 17.58
CA SER A 245 8.02 22.63 18.56
C SER A 245 8.64 22.72 19.96
N LYS A 246 9.95 22.46 20.08
CA LYS A 246 10.69 22.56 21.35
C LYS A 246 10.65 23.96 21.94
N GLY A 247 10.88 24.99 21.11
CA GLY A 247 10.86 26.39 21.54
C GLY A 247 9.49 26.83 22.05
N LYS A 248 8.40 26.42 21.37
CA LYS A 248 7.02 26.70 21.82
C LYS A 248 6.69 25.98 23.12
N LYS A 249 7.10 24.72 23.28
CA LYS A 249 6.91 23.94 24.51
C LYS A 249 7.64 24.59 25.69
N TYR A 250 8.89 25.00 25.49
CA TYR A 250 9.67 25.73 26.49
C TYR A 250 9.04 27.08 26.86
N ALA A 251 8.59 27.86 25.86
CA ALA A 251 7.92 29.13 26.09
C ALA A 251 6.58 28.96 26.85
N LEU A 252 5.85 27.87 26.61
CA LEU A 252 4.65 27.50 27.39
C LEU A 252 5.01 27.21 28.85
N GLU A 253 6.06 26.43 29.09
CA GLU A 253 6.50 26.05 30.45
C GLU A 253 7.09 27.24 31.24
N LYS A 254 7.80 28.16 30.58
CA LYS A 254 8.53 29.26 31.24
C LYS A 254 7.80 30.60 31.24
N VAL A 255 6.99 30.90 30.22
CA VAL A 255 6.29 32.19 30.10
C VAL A 255 4.84 31.96 29.64
N PRO A 256 3.93 31.54 30.56
CA PRO A 256 2.55 31.22 30.22
C PRO A 256 1.78 32.39 29.55
N LYS A 257 2.19 33.64 29.80
CA LYS A 257 1.60 34.84 29.20
C LYS A 257 1.87 34.95 27.69
N VAL A 258 3.04 34.51 27.21
CA VAL A 258 3.38 34.48 25.77
C VAL A 258 2.67 33.31 25.08
N ALA A 259 2.45 32.22 25.82
CA ALA A 259 1.84 31.01 25.31
C ALA A 259 0.38 31.17 24.83
N ARG A 260 -0.35 32.15 25.37
CA ARG A 260 -1.72 32.48 24.95
C ARG A 260 -1.82 32.91 23.48
N HIS A 261 -0.70 33.26 22.86
CA HIS A 261 -0.64 33.65 21.44
C HIS A 261 -0.25 32.49 20.51
N PHE A 262 0.10 31.32 21.05
CA PHE A 262 0.39 30.15 20.21
C PHE A 262 -0.90 29.44 19.84
N HIS A 263 -1.25 29.50 18.56
CA HIS A 263 -2.39 28.76 18.00
C HIS A 263 -2.22 27.23 18.03
N ARG A 264 -0.99 26.73 18.23
CA ARG A 264 -0.68 25.30 18.36
C ARG A 264 0.67 25.10 19.06
N VAL A 265 0.68 24.25 20.08
CA VAL A 265 1.89 23.74 20.77
C VAL A 265 2.14 22.31 20.31
N GLY A 266 3.40 21.96 20.05
CA GLY A 266 3.79 20.64 19.54
C GLY A 266 4.08 20.59 18.04
N LEU A 267 4.31 19.37 17.52
CA LEU A 267 4.62 19.13 16.11
C LEU A 267 3.39 19.36 15.21
N PRO A 268 3.59 19.82 13.96
CA PRO A 268 2.49 19.95 13.02
C PRO A 268 1.93 18.57 12.65
N PRO A 269 0.62 18.41 12.45
CA PRO A 269 0.05 17.13 12.11
C PRO A 269 0.40 16.81 10.65
N LYS A 270 0.69 15.55 10.39
CA LYS A 270 0.89 15.04 9.03
C LYS A 270 -0.40 14.42 8.57
N VAL A 271 -0.82 14.79 7.35
CA VAL A 271 -1.86 14.07 6.63
C VAL A 271 -1.29 12.77 6.07
N GLY A 272 -2.07 11.70 6.12
CA GLY A 272 -1.70 10.40 5.57
C GLY A 272 -2.88 9.45 5.54
N SER A 273 -2.65 8.26 5.01
CA SER A 273 -3.62 7.17 5.08
C SER A 273 -3.43 6.43 6.39
N PHE A 274 -4.54 6.13 7.05
CA PHE A 274 -4.59 5.25 8.21
C PHE A 274 -5.43 4.04 7.84
N GLN A 275 -4.79 2.88 7.77
CA GLN A 275 -5.40 1.59 7.47
C GLN A 275 -5.50 0.76 8.74
N LEU A 276 -6.65 0.16 9.02
CA LEU A 276 -6.80 -0.74 10.16
C LEU A 276 -5.87 -1.95 10.03
N PHE A 277 -5.23 -2.32 11.14
CA PHE A 277 -4.38 -3.50 11.20
C PHE A 277 -5.24 -4.78 11.25
N VAL A 278 -4.81 -5.83 10.57
CA VAL A 278 -5.52 -7.12 10.53
C VAL A 278 -4.67 -8.22 11.17
N GLU A 279 -5.23 -8.89 12.18
CA GLU A 279 -4.55 -9.92 12.97
C GLU A 279 -4.73 -11.32 12.38
N GLY A 280 -3.69 -12.16 12.48
CA GLY A 280 -3.72 -13.55 12.01
C GLY A 280 -3.57 -13.72 10.50
N TYR A 281 -3.18 -12.65 9.78
CA TYR A 281 -2.94 -12.67 8.35
C TYR A 281 -1.45 -12.89 8.04
N HIS A 282 -1.15 -13.64 6.98
CA HIS A 282 0.20 -13.79 6.42
C HIS A 282 0.19 -13.49 4.93
N GLU A 283 1.35 -13.18 4.36
CA GLU A 283 1.49 -12.93 2.91
C GLU A 283 0.89 -14.07 2.08
N ALA A 284 0.18 -13.74 1.01
CA ALA A 284 -0.47 -14.74 0.18
C ALA A 284 0.54 -15.74 -0.40
N VAL A 285 1.75 -15.29 -0.77
CA VAL A 285 2.83 -16.17 -1.23
C VAL A 285 3.16 -17.29 -0.24
N HIS A 286 3.10 -17.04 1.07
CA HIS A 286 3.34 -18.05 2.09
C HIS A 286 2.26 -19.14 2.05
N TRP A 287 1.00 -18.74 2.00
CA TRP A 287 -0.13 -19.67 1.98
C TRP A 287 -0.29 -20.42 0.66
N LEU A 288 -0.12 -19.73 -0.47
CA LEU A 288 -0.21 -20.34 -1.80
C LEU A 288 0.80 -21.49 -1.95
N ARG A 289 2.04 -21.30 -1.48
CA ARG A 289 3.06 -22.37 -1.46
C ARG A 289 2.63 -23.56 -0.61
N ARG A 290 2.00 -23.31 0.55
CA ARG A 290 1.48 -24.39 1.41
C ARG A 290 0.32 -25.12 0.76
N PHE A 291 -0.56 -24.44 0.02
CA PHE A 291 -1.70 -25.06 -0.65
C PHE A 291 -1.30 -25.91 -1.86
N GLU A 292 -0.10 -25.70 -2.43
CA GLU A 292 0.46 -26.59 -3.44
C GLU A 292 0.88 -27.95 -2.85
N THR A 293 1.40 -27.96 -1.61
CA THR A 293 1.80 -29.19 -0.91
C THR A 293 0.65 -29.86 -0.16
N GLU A 294 -0.22 -29.07 0.45
CA GLU A 294 -1.39 -29.49 1.21
C GLU A 294 -2.65 -28.83 0.61
N PRO A 295 -3.29 -29.48 -0.38
CA PRO A 295 -4.48 -28.91 -1.02
C PRO A 295 -5.60 -28.64 -0.01
N LEU A 296 -6.23 -27.48 -0.15
CA LEU A 296 -7.36 -27.08 0.68
C LEU A 296 -8.57 -28.00 0.46
N PRO A 297 -9.36 -28.27 1.51
CA PRO A 297 -10.69 -28.87 1.37
C PRO A 297 -11.57 -28.08 0.39
N GLU A 298 -12.44 -28.78 -0.33
CA GLU A 298 -13.21 -28.22 -1.45
C GLU A 298 -14.04 -26.99 -1.07
N ASN A 299 -14.68 -27.03 0.11
CA ASN A 299 -15.46 -25.91 0.65
C ASN A 299 -14.59 -24.66 0.89
N ILE A 300 -13.41 -24.82 1.48
CA ILE A 300 -12.47 -23.72 1.74
C ILE A 300 -11.86 -23.21 0.45
N ARG A 301 -11.57 -24.10 -0.49
CA ARG A 301 -11.06 -23.74 -1.81
C ARG A 301 -12.06 -22.85 -2.57
N LYS A 302 -13.37 -23.15 -2.49
CA LYS A 302 -14.42 -22.29 -3.04
C LYS A 302 -14.50 -20.92 -2.35
N GLN A 303 -14.37 -20.87 -1.02
CA GLN A 303 -14.32 -19.61 -0.27
C GLN A 303 -13.10 -18.77 -0.68
N LEU A 304 -11.91 -19.38 -0.79
CA LEU A 304 -10.71 -18.71 -1.27
C LEU A 304 -10.90 -18.16 -2.68
N GLN A 305 -11.53 -18.92 -3.57
CA GLN A 305 -11.82 -18.47 -4.93
C GLN A 305 -12.77 -17.25 -4.93
N SER A 306 -13.84 -17.26 -4.12
CA SER A 306 -14.75 -16.11 -3.99
C SER A 306 -14.03 -14.86 -3.45
N GLN A 307 -13.19 -15.01 -2.42
CA GLN A 307 -12.34 -13.92 -1.90
C GLN A 307 -11.34 -13.41 -2.95
N PHE A 308 -10.74 -14.31 -3.73
CA PHE A 308 -9.80 -13.98 -4.78
C PHE A 308 -10.46 -13.19 -5.91
N GLU A 309 -11.67 -13.58 -6.32
CA GLU A 309 -12.44 -12.85 -7.32
C GLU A 309 -12.76 -11.41 -6.87
N ARG A 310 -13.03 -11.20 -5.58
CA ARG A 310 -13.24 -9.86 -5.00
C ARG A 310 -11.97 -9.00 -5.06
N LEU A 311 -10.80 -9.59 -4.75
CA LEU A 311 -9.51 -8.93 -4.93
C LEU A 311 -9.26 -8.54 -6.40
N VAL A 312 -9.58 -9.44 -7.34
CA VAL A 312 -9.46 -9.19 -8.78
C VAL A 312 -10.34 -8.02 -9.21
N VAL A 313 -11.60 -8.00 -8.77
CA VAL A 313 -12.54 -6.90 -9.07
C VAL A 313 -11.99 -5.57 -8.58
N LEU A 314 -11.53 -5.50 -7.31
CA LEU A 314 -10.93 -4.30 -6.75
C LEU A 314 -9.75 -3.82 -7.60
N ASP A 315 -8.73 -4.67 -7.76
CA ASP A 315 -7.48 -4.31 -8.45
C ASP A 315 -7.70 -3.90 -9.89
N TYR A 316 -8.66 -4.53 -10.57
CA TYR A 316 -8.99 -4.20 -11.95
C TYR A 316 -9.68 -2.83 -12.04
N VAL A 317 -10.69 -2.58 -11.21
CA VAL A 317 -11.43 -1.29 -11.19
C VAL A 317 -10.48 -0.13 -10.89
N ILE A 318 -9.65 -0.23 -9.84
CA ILE A 318 -8.70 0.84 -9.48
C ILE A 318 -7.46 0.87 -10.37
N ARG A 319 -7.30 -0.12 -11.26
CA ARG A 319 -6.09 -0.42 -12.03
C ARG A 319 -4.83 -0.32 -11.16
N ASN A 320 -4.75 -1.20 -10.18
CA ASN A 320 -3.58 -1.30 -9.31
C ASN A 320 -2.33 -1.61 -10.16
N THR A 321 -1.24 -0.90 -9.90
CA THR A 321 0.03 -1.05 -10.62
C THR A 321 1.09 -1.78 -9.79
N ASP A 322 0.83 -2.11 -8.50
CA ASP A 322 1.76 -2.80 -7.59
C ASP A 322 1.23 -4.07 -6.93
N ARG A 323 0.22 -4.75 -7.47
CA ARG A 323 -0.22 -6.00 -6.85
C ARG A 323 0.75 -7.15 -7.14
N GLY A 324 1.72 -7.34 -6.24
CA GLY A 324 2.50 -8.56 -6.06
C GLY A 324 1.81 -9.56 -5.13
N ASN A 325 2.32 -10.80 -5.03
CA ASN A 325 1.77 -11.84 -4.14
C ASN A 325 2.20 -11.70 -2.66
N ASP A 326 3.06 -10.73 -2.39
CA ASP A 326 3.45 -10.20 -1.09
C ASP A 326 2.50 -9.08 -0.61
N ASN A 327 1.84 -8.38 -1.54
CA ASN A 327 0.99 -7.21 -1.26
C ASN A 327 -0.50 -7.56 -1.03
N TRP A 328 -0.84 -8.81 -0.78
CA TRP A 328 -2.14 -9.20 -0.25
C TRP A 328 -1.95 -10.36 0.71
N LEU A 329 -2.81 -10.43 1.71
CA LEU A 329 -2.65 -11.35 2.82
C LEU A 329 -3.78 -12.37 2.82
N ILE A 330 -3.50 -13.56 3.33
CA ILE A 330 -4.47 -14.61 3.59
C ILE A 330 -4.47 -14.91 5.10
N LYS A 331 -5.66 -14.97 5.68
CA LYS A 331 -5.91 -15.56 6.99
C LYS A 331 -6.61 -16.90 6.76
N TYR A 332 -6.04 -17.97 7.29
CA TYR A 332 -6.61 -19.29 7.23
C TYR A 332 -6.45 -19.97 8.60
N GLU A 333 -7.56 -20.31 9.23
CA GLU A 333 -7.62 -21.03 10.50
C GLU A 333 -7.99 -22.49 10.21
N LYS A 334 -7.08 -23.42 10.53
CA LYS A 334 -7.39 -24.86 10.40
C LYS A 334 -8.38 -25.25 11.50
N PRO A 335 -9.38 -26.10 11.21
CA PRO A 335 -10.25 -26.64 12.24
C PRO A 335 -9.41 -27.52 13.17
N GLY A 336 -9.21 -27.07 14.41
CA GLY A 336 -8.39 -27.73 15.43
C GLY A 336 -7.35 -26.84 16.12
N ASP A 337 -6.89 -25.77 15.48
CA ASP A 337 -5.84 -24.89 16.05
C ASP A 337 -6.38 -23.91 17.14
N GLY A 338 -7.69 -23.92 17.39
CA GLY A 338 -8.35 -23.12 18.44
C GLY A 338 -8.62 -23.87 19.74
N ALA A 339 -8.27 -25.15 19.83
CA ALA A 339 -8.55 -26.02 20.98
C ALA A 339 -7.26 -26.68 21.51
N GLU A 340 -6.24 -25.90 21.85
CA GLU A 340 -5.25 -26.35 22.83
C GLU A 340 -5.86 -26.23 24.23
N GLY A 341 -6.74 -27.18 24.53
CA GLY A 341 -7.53 -27.26 25.75
C GLY A 341 -8.28 -28.58 25.80
N ASP A 342 -7.55 -29.61 26.21
CA ASP A 342 -7.98 -30.98 26.54
C ASP A 342 -8.14 -31.97 25.38
N GLY A 343 -7.43 -33.09 25.51
CA GLY A 343 -7.22 -34.06 24.45
C GLY A 343 -8.41 -34.99 24.24
N GLN A 344 -8.81 -35.17 22.99
CA GLN A 344 -9.41 -36.42 22.53
C GLN A 344 -9.09 -36.60 21.04
N LYS A 345 -8.34 -37.67 20.73
CA LYS A 345 -8.13 -38.19 19.38
C LYS A 345 -9.42 -38.78 18.82
N ASP A 346 -9.51 -38.71 17.50
CA ASP A 346 -10.31 -39.57 16.62
C ASP A 346 -11.84 -39.48 16.76
N ALA A 347 -12.43 -38.52 16.04
CA ALA A 347 -13.80 -38.62 15.56
C ALA A 347 -13.87 -38.06 14.13
N GLU A 348 -14.37 -38.86 13.19
CA GLU A 348 -14.92 -38.36 11.93
C GLU A 348 -16.06 -37.40 12.27
N TRP A 349 -15.89 -36.11 11.96
CA TRP A 349 -16.85 -35.06 12.27
C TRP A 349 -17.74 -34.74 11.07
N PRO A 350 -19.00 -34.32 11.31
CA PRO A 350 -20.01 -34.13 10.27
C PRO A 350 -19.64 -32.97 9.34
N GLU A 351 -20.00 -33.12 8.06
CA GLU A 351 -19.86 -32.10 7.02
C GLU A 351 -20.56 -30.79 7.43
N GLY A 352 -19.80 -29.85 8.01
CA GLY A 352 -20.32 -28.53 8.38
C GLY A 352 -19.75 -27.98 9.69
N CYS A 353 -18.44 -27.74 9.73
CA CYS A 353 -17.85 -26.93 10.80
C CYS A 353 -17.91 -25.44 10.40
N PRO A 354 -18.64 -24.56 11.11
CA PRO A 354 -18.77 -23.14 10.78
C PRO A 354 -17.49 -22.31 11.02
N ASP A 355 -16.46 -22.90 11.64
CA ASP A 355 -15.30 -22.18 12.17
C ASP A 355 -14.07 -22.18 11.25
N CYS A 356 -14.03 -22.98 10.19
CA CYS A 356 -12.94 -22.91 9.22
C CYS A 356 -13.24 -21.79 8.21
N CYS A 357 -12.64 -20.62 8.42
CA CYS A 357 -12.79 -19.47 7.54
C CYS A 357 -11.45 -19.10 6.87
N ILE A 358 -11.51 -18.84 5.55
CA ILE A 358 -10.40 -18.26 4.80
C ILE A 358 -10.77 -16.85 4.32
N LYS A 359 -9.91 -15.88 4.56
CA LYS A 359 -10.14 -14.46 4.21
C LYS A 359 -8.93 -13.85 3.54
N ILE A 360 -9.18 -12.93 2.61
CA ILE A 360 -8.14 -12.13 1.95
C ILE A 360 -8.17 -10.69 2.48
N ALA A 361 -7.00 -10.12 2.72
CA ALA A 361 -6.84 -8.68 2.96
C ALA A 361 -5.96 -8.04 1.87
N ALA A 362 -6.52 -7.09 1.13
CA ALA A 362 -5.84 -6.29 0.11
C ALA A 362 -5.19 -5.06 0.74
N ILE A 363 -3.89 -5.15 1.03
CA ILE A 363 -3.09 -4.08 1.64
C ILE A 363 -2.23 -3.34 0.60
N ASP A 364 -1.60 -2.24 0.99
CA ASP A 364 -0.65 -1.50 0.12
C ASP A 364 -1.23 -1.09 -1.26
N ASN A 365 -2.33 -0.35 -1.22
CA ASN A 365 -3.06 0.13 -2.41
C ASN A 365 -2.59 1.52 -2.88
N GLY A 366 -1.43 1.99 -2.40
CA GLY A 366 -0.93 3.35 -2.63
C GLY A 366 -0.49 3.66 -4.06
N LEU A 367 -0.46 2.67 -4.96
CA LEU A 367 -0.04 2.83 -6.36
C LEU A 367 -1.12 2.35 -7.34
N ALA A 368 -2.33 2.90 -7.18
CA ALA A 368 -3.47 2.69 -8.07
C ALA A 368 -3.97 4.03 -8.66
N PHE A 369 -5.13 4.01 -9.34
CA PHE A 369 -5.75 5.17 -9.98
C PHE A 369 -4.83 5.90 -10.98
N PRO A 370 -4.30 5.21 -12.00
CA PRO A 370 -3.49 5.85 -13.02
C PRO A 370 -4.33 6.77 -13.92
N PHE A 371 -3.74 7.88 -14.37
CA PHE A 371 -4.39 8.83 -15.28
C PHE A 371 -4.30 8.40 -16.76
N LYS A 372 -3.52 7.35 -17.05
CA LYS A 372 -3.46 6.68 -18.35
C LYS A 372 -3.10 5.22 -18.14
N HIS A 373 -3.44 4.35 -19.10
CA HIS A 373 -2.89 3.00 -19.06
C HIS A 373 -1.36 3.02 -19.16
N PRO A 374 -0.65 2.08 -18.50
CA PRO A 374 0.81 2.02 -18.59
C PRO A 374 1.30 1.84 -20.02
N ASP A 375 2.41 2.48 -20.38
CA ASP A 375 3.04 2.30 -21.69
C ASP A 375 3.59 0.85 -21.81
N GLU A 376 3.64 0.28 -23.02
CA GLU A 376 3.94 -1.16 -23.21
C GLU A 376 5.31 -1.60 -22.66
N TRP A 377 6.32 -0.73 -22.71
CA TRP A 377 7.65 -0.99 -22.15
C TRP A 377 7.65 -1.08 -20.61
N ARG A 378 6.53 -0.77 -19.96
CA ARG A 378 6.36 -0.82 -18.51
C ARG A 378 4.93 -1.22 -18.15
N ALA A 379 4.60 -2.49 -18.37
CA ALA A 379 3.22 -2.98 -18.38
C ALA A 379 2.48 -2.99 -17.01
N TYR A 380 3.22 -2.97 -15.88
CA TYR A 380 2.69 -3.14 -14.51
C TYR A 380 1.60 -4.23 -14.45
N PRO A 381 1.99 -5.50 -14.62
CA PRO A 381 1.05 -6.60 -14.66
C PRO A 381 0.46 -6.87 -13.28
N PHE A 382 -0.72 -7.49 -13.27
CA PHE A 382 -1.30 -8.05 -12.05
C PHE A 382 -0.65 -9.40 -11.76
N HIS A 383 0.11 -9.54 -10.66
CA HIS A 383 0.86 -10.78 -10.43
C HIS A 383 -0.04 -11.99 -10.15
N TRP A 384 -1.24 -11.76 -9.63
CA TRP A 384 -2.22 -12.81 -9.46
C TRP A 384 -2.72 -13.41 -10.79
N ALA A 385 -2.50 -12.77 -11.94
CA ALA A 385 -2.96 -13.29 -13.22
C ALA A 385 -2.23 -14.58 -13.64
N TRP A 386 -1.05 -14.85 -13.07
CA TRP A 386 -0.29 -16.09 -13.29
C TRP A 386 -0.71 -17.24 -12.37
N LEU A 387 -1.56 -16.98 -11.38
CA LEU A 387 -2.02 -18.01 -10.45
C LEU A 387 -3.03 -18.94 -11.14
N PRO A 388 -3.08 -20.23 -10.77
CA PRO A 388 -4.10 -21.17 -11.26
C PRO A 388 -5.54 -20.65 -11.05
N GLN A 389 -5.78 -19.97 -9.93
CA GLN A 389 -7.06 -19.35 -9.57
C GLN A 389 -7.55 -18.34 -10.61
N ALA A 390 -6.65 -17.66 -11.34
CA ALA A 390 -7.00 -16.69 -12.37
C ALA A 390 -7.55 -17.35 -13.65
N LYS A 391 -7.39 -18.67 -13.82
CA LYS A 391 -7.94 -19.41 -14.97
C LYS A 391 -9.40 -19.82 -14.75
N VAL A 392 -9.88 -19.79 -13.51
CA VAL A 392 -11.26 -20.14 -13.16
C VAL A 392 -12.19 -18.98 -13.55
N ALA A 393 -13.30 -19.28 -14.22
CA ALA A 393 -14.31 -18.28 -14.58
C ALA A 393 -14.92 -17.63 -13.33
N PHE A 394 -15.29 -16.34 -13.42
CA PHE A 394 -15.96 -15.66 -12.30
C PHE A 394 -17.20 -16.43 -11.86
N SER A 395 -17.30 -16.68 -10.56
CA SER A 395 -18.45 -17.35 -9.95
C SER A 395 -19.75 -16.55 -10.10
N GLN A 396 -20.88 -17.26 -10.03
CA GLN A 396 -22.19 -16.62 -10.04
C GLN A 396 -22.37 -15.65 -8.86
N GLU A 397 -21.82 -15.98 -7.69
CA GLU A 397 -21.83 -15.12 -6.49
C GLU A 397 -21.20 -13.75 -6.79
N THR A 398 -19.97 -13.73 -7.33
CA THR A 398 -19.28 -12.48 -7.66
C THR A 398 -20.00 -11.70 -8.75
N ARG A 399 -20.54 -12.39 -9.75
CA ARG A 399 -21.31 -11.75 -10.83
C ARG A 399 -22.55 -11.04 -10.28
N GLU A 400 -23.33 -11.70 -9.42
CA GLU A 400 -24.54 -11.11 -8.84
C GLU A 400 -24.22 -9.94 -7.89
N LEU A 401 -23.14 -10.05 -7.11
CA LEU A 401 -22.67 -9.01 -6.20
C LEU A 401 -22.29 -7.71 -6.95
N VAL A 402 -21.56 -7.84 -8.05
CA VAL A 402 -20.85 -6.71 -8.68
C VAL A 402 -21.55 -6.21 -9.94
N LEU A 403 -22.15 -7.08 -10.75
CA LEU A 403 -22.67 -6.73 -12.07
C LEU A 403 -23.85 -5.74 -12.00
N SER A 404 -24.74 -5.90 -11.01
CA SER A 404 -25.87 -5.00 -10.79
C SER A 404 -25.41 -3.56 -10.54
N ARG A 405 -24.32 -3.39 -9.78
CA ARG A 405 -23.74 -2.08 -9.46
C ARG A 405 -22.95 -1.51 -10.64
N LEU A 406 -22.05 -2.28 -11.24
CA LEU A 406 -21.18 -1.79 -12.32
C LEU A 406 -21.89 -1.51 -13.65
N SER A 407 -23.01 -2.18 -13.91
CA SER A 407 -23.82 -1.92 -15.10
C SER A 407 -24.72 -0.68 -14.98
N ASP A 408 -24.95 -0.20 -13.75
CA ASP A 408 -25.68 1.04 -13.51
C ASP A 408 -24.77 2.27 -13.65
N MET A 409 -25.10 3.14 -14.58
CA MET A 409 -24.37 4.38 -14.82
C MET A 409 -24.51 5.39 -13.68
N ASN A 410 -25.61 5.36 -12.91
CA ASN A 410 -25.76 6.21 -11.75
C ASN A 410 -24.78 5.78 -10.66
N PHE A 411 -24.71 4.49 -10.34
CA PHE A 411 -23.72 3.96 -9.40
C PHE A 411 -22.28 4.35 -9.76
N VAL A 412 -21.88 4.19 -11.04
CA VAL A 412 -20.52 4.55 -11.49
C VAL A 412 -20.28 6.06 -11.38
N GLN A 413 -21.30 6.87 -11.67
CA GLN A 413 -21.23 8.32 -11.52
C GLN A 413 -21.08 8.72 -10.06
N ASP A 414 -21.90 8.17 -9.17
CA ASP A 414 -21.82 8.42 -7.72
C ASP A 414 -20.47 7.96 -7.17
N LEU A 415 -19.90 6.86 -7.66
CA LEU A 415 -18.55 6.42 -7.26
C LEU A 415 -17.49 7.44 -7.71
N CYS A 416 -17.60 7.99 -8.93
CA CYS A 416 -16.69 9.04 -9.39
C CYS A 416 -16.83 10.32 -8.55
N GLU A 417 -18.05 10.66 -8.11
CA GLU A 417 -18.32 11.84 -7.28
C GLU A 417 -17.74 11.67 -5.88
N ASP A 418 -17.91 10.52 -5.23
CA ASP A 418 -17.28 10.22 -3.94
C ASP A 418 -15.74 10.30 -4.02
N LEU A 419 -15.16 9.77 -5.10
CA LEU A 419 -13.73 9.88 -5.36
C LEU A 419 -13.31 11.33 -5.60
N TYR A 420 -14.13 12.13 -6.29
CA TYR A 420 -13.85 13.55 -6.50
C TYR A 420 -13.82 14.31 -5.17
N GLU A 421 -14.81 14.08 -4.30
CA GLU A 421 -14.89 14.69 -2.98
C GLU A 421 -13.68 14.34 -2.11
N MET A 422 -13.15 13.11 -2.21
CA MET A 422 -11.93 12.72 -1.53
C MET A 422 -10.68 13.37 -2.14
N PHE A 423 -10.49 13.25 -3.45
CA PHE A 423 -9.24 13.69 -4.11
C PHE A 423 -9.10 15.22 -4.10
N LYS A 424 -10.20 15.99 -4.14
CA LYS A 424 -10.16 17.46 -4.09
C LYS A 424 -9.63 18.03 -2.77
N THR A 425 -9.58 17.21 -1.72
CA THR A 425 -8.99 17.62 -0.42
C THR A 425 -7.47 17.81 -0.51
N ASP A 426 -6.83 17.25 -1.54
CA ASP A 426 -5.41 17.41 -1.77
C ASP A 426 -5.06 18.81 -2.28
N LYS A 427 -4.05 19.44 -1.67
CA LYS A 427 -3.56 20.76 -2.12
C LYS A 427 -3.02 20.76 -3.55
N GLY A 428 -2.56 19.61 -4.06
CA GLY A 428 -2.06 19.42 -5.41
C GLY A 428 -3.10 18.86 -6.37
N PHE A 429 -4.38 18.87 -6.01
CA PHE A 429 -5.45 18.37 -6.85
C PHE A 429 -5.54 19.12 -8.19
N ASP A 430 -5.54 18.36 -9.29
CA ASP A 430 -5.75 18.87 -10.64
C ASP A 430 -6.98 18.19 -11.25
N LYS A 431 -8.06 18.96 -11.44
CA LYS A 431 -9.33 18.44 -11.95
C LYS A 431 -9.22 17.77 -13.33
N PRO A 432 -8.53 18.36 -14.33
CA PRO A 432 -8.24 17.68 -15.59
C PRO A 432 -7.54 16.33 -15.43
N MET A 433 -6.53 16.24 -14.55
CA MET A 433 -5.86 14.97 -14.27
C MET A 433 -6.81 13.94 -13.62
N PHE A 434 -7.63 14.39 -12.66
CA PHE A 434 -8.64 13.54 -12.05
C PHE A 434 -9.64 12.97 -13.07
N GLU A 435 -10.11 13.78 -14.02
CA GLU A 435 -11.00 13.29 -15.08
C GLU A 435 -10.34 12.21 -15.96
N ARG A 436 -9.01 12.29 -16.15
CA ARG A 436 -8.25 11.25 -16.84
C ARG A 436 -8.10 9.97 -16.00
N GLN A 437 -7.96 10.09 -14.68
CA GLN A 437 -8.00 8.92 -13.79
C GLN A 437 -9.37 8.23 -13.88
N MET A 438 -10.45 9.02 -13.84
CA MET A 438 -11.81 8.48 -13.94
C MET A 438 -12.12 7.92 -15.34
N SER A 439 -11.50 8.44 -16.40
CA SER A 439 -11.68 7.88 -17.75
C SER A 439 -11.03 6.50 -17.89
N VAL A 440 -9.89 6.27 -17.24
CA VAL A 440 -9.29 4.93 -17.12
C VAL A 440 -10.18 4.02 -16.29
N MET A 441 -10.63 4.46 -15.10
CA MET A 441 -11.49 3.66 -14.23
C MET A 441 -12.79 3.23 -14.93
N ARG A 442 -13.46 4.14 -15.65
CA ARG A 442 -14.65 3.81 -16.45
C ARG A 442 -14.36 2.80 -17.55
N GLY A 443 -13.18 2.87 -18.18
CA GLY A 443 -12.73 1.87 -19.14
C GLY A 443 -12.50 0.49 -18.51
N GLN A 444 -11.95 0.43 -17.30
CA GLN A 444 -11.84 -0.82 -16.54
C GLN A 444 -13.22 -1.37 -16.19
N VAL A 445 -14.12 -0.52 -15.68
CA VAL A 445 -15.50 -0.92 -15.35
C VAL A 445 -16.23 -1.48 -16.58
N LEU A 446 -16.06 -0.88 -17.76
CA LEU A 446 -16.64 -1.36 -19.01
C LEU A 446 -16.16 -2.78 -19.35
N ASN A 447 -14.84 -3.01 -19.35
CA ASN A 447 -14.26 -4.32 -19.64
C ASN A 447 -14.68 -5.37 -18.61
N LEU A 448 -14.64 -5.03 -17.32
CA LEU A 448 -15.05 -5.92 -16.25
C LEU A 448 -16.53 -6.31 -16.37
N THR A 449 -17.41 -5.33 -16.64
CA THR A 449 -18.84 -5.58 -16.87
C THR A 449 -19.06 -6.57 -18.01
N GLN A 450 -18.34 -6.41 -19.13
CA GLN A 450 -18.44 -7.32 -20.26
C GLN A 450 -17.89 -8.72 -19.91
N ALA A 451 -16.76 -8.81 -19.22
CA ALA A 451 -16.18 -10.08 -18.80
C ALA A 451 -17.10 -10.86 -17.85
N LEU A 452 -17.75 -10.16 -16.91
CA LEU A 452 -18.73 -10.76 -16.00
C LEU A 452 -19.98 -11.24 -16.74
N LYS A 453 -20.47 -10.49 -17.74
CA LYS A 453 -21.59 -10.94 -18.58
C LYS A 453 -21.24 -12.21 -19.36
N ASP A 454 -20.05 -12.23 -19.96
CA ASP A 454 -19.56 -13.34 -20.78
C ASP A 454 -19.10 -14.57 -19.98
N GLY A 455 -19.05 -14.50 -18.65
CA GLY A 455 -18.54 -15.59 -17.81
C GLY A 455 -17.04 -15.86 -18.01
N LYS A 456 -16.25 -14.81 -18.28
CA LYS A 456 -14.80 -14.92 -18.46
C LYS A 456 -14.08 -15.17 -17.13
N SER A 457 -12.84 -15.64 -17.21
CA SER A 457 -11.92 -15.73 -16.05
C SER A 457 -11.13 -14.43 -15.83
N PRO A 458 -10.53 -14.22 -14.64
CA PRO A 458 -9.61 -13.12 -14.39
C PRO A 458 -8.48 -13.01 -15.42
N LEU A 459 -7.93 -14.15 -15.87
CA LEU A 459 -6.89 -14.19 -16.91
C LEU A 459 -7.41 -13.67 -18.26
N GLN A 460 -8.62 -14.06 -18.65
CA GLN A 460 -9.24 -13.58 -19.89
C GLN A 460 -9.60 -12.09 -19.80
N LEU A 461 -9.98 -11.60 -18.62
CA LEU A 461 -10.26 -10.18 -18.36
C LEU A 461 -9.02 -9.31 -18.58
N VAL A 462 -7.85 -9.70 -18.06
CA VAL A 462 -6.61 -8.91 -18.22
C VAL A 462 -6.06 -8.93 -19.65
N GLN A 463 -6.49 -9.90 -20.47
CA GLN A 463 -6.17 -9.99 -21.89
C GLN A 463 -7.07 -9.10 -22.77
N MET A 464 -8.16 -8.55 -22.21
CA MET A 464 -9.03 -7.66 -22.97
C MET A 464 -8.30 -6.38 -23.39
N PRO A 465 -8.60 -5.83 -24.59
CA PRO A 465 -8.02 -4.57 -25.04
C PRO A 465 -8.30 -3.45 -24.04
N ARG A 466 -7.31 -2.58 -23.86
CA ARG A 466 -7.41 -1.47 -22.91
C ARG A 466 -8.33 -0.40 -23.46
N VAL A 467 -9.30 0.03 -22.66
CA VAL A 467 -10.27 1.06 -23.04
C VAL A 467 -10.14 2.25 -22.10
N VAL A 468 -10.39 3.44 -22.63
CA VAL A 468 -10.59 4.67 -21.87
C VAL A 468 -11.95 5.23 -22.25
N VAL A 469 -12.73 5.69 -21.27
CA VAL A 469 -14.07 6.25 -21.49
C VAL A 469 -14.10 7.70 -21.01
N GLU A 470 -14.05 8.63 -21.95
CA GLU A 470 -14.03 10.06 -21.70
C GLU A 470 -15.45 10.62 -21.66
N ARG A 471 -15.71 11.59 -20.78
CA ARG A 471 -16.93 12.40 -20.84
C ARG A 471 -16.73 13.47 -21.91
N SER A 472 -17.63 13.52 -22.89
CA SER A 472 -17.63 14.63 -23.84
C SER A 472 -17.97 15.93 -23.12
N ARG A 473 -17.22 16.98 -23.40
CA ARG A 473 -17.58 18.34 -22.97
C ARG A 473 -18.59 18.89 -23.95
N SER A 474 -19.88 18.89 -23.59
CA SER A 474 -20.86 19.72 -24.30
C SER A 474 -20.56 21.20 -24.04
N GLY A 475 -19.64 21.78 -24.83
CA GLY A 475 -19.42 23.21 -24.93
C GLY A 475 -20.22 23.77 -26.12
N GLY A 476 -21.17 24.65 -25.84
CA GLY A 476 -22.23 25.02 -26.78
C GLY A 476 -21.84 25.96 -27.92
N GLN A 477 -22.56 25.79 -29.03
CA GLN A 477 -23.10 26.88 -29.85
C GLN A 477 -24.50 26.44 -30.34
N GLY A 478 -25.55 27.13 -29.88
CA GLY A 478 -26.88 27.10 -30.51
C GLY A 478 -27.93 26.19 -29.87
N ARG A 479 -28.84 26.84 -29.11
CA ARG A 479 -30.25 26.51 -28.84
C ARG A 479 -30.64 25.06 -28.44
N VAL A 480 -31.14 24.98 -27.19
CA VAL A 480 -31.83 23.86 -26.51
C VAL A 480 -30.90 22.72 -26.05
N VAL A 481 -30.46 22.84 -24.80
CA VAL A 481 -29.64 21.84 -24.09
C VAL A 481 -30.56 20.80 -23.47
N THR A 482 -30.72 19.66 -24.13
CA THR A 482 -30.99 18.40 -23.41
C THR A 482 -29.64 17.94 -22.86
N LEU A 483 -29.51 17.85 -21.54
CA LEU A 483 -28.26 17.56 -20.84
C LEU A 483 -27.86 16.08 -20.99
N GLY A 484 -27.46 15.69 -22.20
CA GLY A 484 -26.92 14.36 -22.47
C GLY A 484 -25.43 14.31 -22.15
N ASN A 485 -25.03 13.57 -21.13
CA ASN A 485 -23.64 13.19 -20.90
C ASN A 485 -23.20 12.21 -22.01
N ALA A 486 -22.79 12.70 -23.18
CA ALA A 486 -22.24 11.81 -24.20
C ALA A 486 -20.85 11.31 -23.75
N PHE A 487 -20.60 10.00 -23.86
CA PHE A 487 -19.32 9.39 -23.53
C PHE A 487 -18.60 8.92 -24.80
N THR A 488 -17.30 9.12 -24.87
CA THR A 488 -16.46 8.66 -25.98
C THR A 488 -15.60 7.49 -25.51
N GLN A 489 -15.73 6.35 -26.19
CA GLN A 489 -14.91 5.16 -25.92
C GLN A 489 -13.73 5.13 -26.86
N THR A 490 -12.51 5.03 -26.31
CA THR A 490 -11.28 4.90 -27.09
C THR A 490 -10.62 3.56 -26.77
N PHE A 491 -10.47 2.72 -27.79
CA PHE A 491 -9.80 1.42 -27.69
C PHE A 491 -8.31 1.56 -28.05
N HIS A 492 -7.43 1.12 -27.16
CA HIS A 492 -6.00 0.99 -27.44
C HIS A 492 -5.70 -0.43 -27.91
N CYS A 493 -5.89 -0.67 -29.21
CA CYS A 493 -5.49 -1.91 -29.88
C CYS A 493 -4.12 -1.73 -30.54
N LYS A 494 -3.04 -1.89 -29.78
CA LYS A 494 -1.70 -2.12 -30.34
C LYS A 494 -1.11 -3.35 -29.67
N ARG A 495 -0.57 -4.26 -30.49
CA ARG A 495 0.06 -5.50 -30.01
C ARG A 495 1.34 -5.11 -29.26
N PRO A 496 1.61 -5.68 -28.08
CA PRO A 496 2.90 -5.48 -27.41
C PRO A 496 4.03 -5.81 -28.37
N ILE A 497 5.01 -4.91 -28.49
CA ILE A 497 6.17 -5.09 -29.38
C ILE A 497 6.98 -6.37 -29.06
N PHE A 498 6.78 -6.96 -27.88
CA PHE A 498 7.32 -8.27 -27.50
C PHE A 498 6.20 -9.24 -27.11
N SER A 499 5.55 -9.82 -28.11
CA SER A 499 4.75 -11.05 -27.96
C SER A 499 5.17 -12.08 -29.02
N SER A 500 6.44 -12.45 -28.98
CA SER A 500 6.89 -13.78 -29.40
C SER A 500 7.57 -14.37 -28.17
N TRP A 501 7.06 -15.50 -27.68
CA TRP A 501 7.73 -16.61 -26.97
C TRP A 501 6.64 -17.43 -26.30
#